data_AF-A0A1D8GLM8-F1
#
_entry.id   AF-A0A1D8GLM8-F1
#
_cell.length_a   1.000
_cell.length_b   1.000
_cell.length_c   1.000
_cell.angle_alpha   90.00
_cell.angle_beta   90.00
_cell.angle_gamma   90.00
#
_symmetry.space_group_name_H-M   'P 1'
#
loop_
_entity.id
_entity.type
_entity.pdbx_description
1 polymer ?
#
loop_
_entity_poly.entity_id
_entity_poly.type
_entity_poly.pdbx_seq_one_letter_code
_entity_poly.pdbx_strand_id
1 'polypeptide(L)'
;MTKRINIIIVLVVFAAIFIVFFSTNKNNVQTGLITNPNFERRADWENWGGFSYTSASGQVYEGKYSAVVSQAEGGAGSKIISGIEPGQTYTLSGYGKVNKIGQVGILGVDCLDSEGNKIKDGKFIVAFSKTSFEKQSVSFTTVSGTAQLSVYLYVVELLEGGEVYFDNLSLVLEDYILKPQINNGAFLPQDWFNTVQAPDDIADYVKELKEQRIRYQFADIGVLYGDGTLEPKNYAGLGHWIYHSRQIDAEQEIILVVNYNQRVLLNDFGDEASRNPLFGTKRFNQNLNDIVDLLLNKGVLYENEYYKADGIHIDFEPFIPDDKLLLNTLAYLRKNALKENNHFSIAAPINYSDLKNWDASFIKQVASVVNQINPMLYDLMGWDSPIDNPQVYQELICSEIMRYSEAIGDIGPNGQPARLMPWVPAYERRFIEETLVIYHDPYIENIYGAVQGINKAIVDGANVYGAGIFWWPSFMGHYPSLYPKSYYLVDQSSWRKYWVIE
;
A
#
# COMPACT_ATOMS: atom_id res chain seq x y z
N MET A 1 58.45 -64.23 -22.10
CA MET A 1 59.14 -62.98 -21.70
C MET A 1 58.12 -61.88 -21.57
N THR A 2 57.59 -61.72 -20.37
CA THR A 2 56.56 -60.76 -19.97
C THR A 2 57.20 -59.40 -19.70
N LYS A 3 56.95 -58.42 -20.58
CA LYS A 3 57.31 -57.01 -20.33
C LYS A 3 56.16 -56.32 -19.61
N ARG A 4 56.44 -55.89 -18.37
CA ARG A 4 55.60 -55.02 -17.54
C ARG A 4 55.52 -53.63 -18.17
N ILE A 5 54.31 -53.11 -18.35
CA ILE A 5 54.07 -51.69 -18.63
C ILE A 5 53.54 -51.08 -17.33
N ASN A 6 54.33 -50.15 -16.77
CA ASN A 6 53.93 -49.32 -15.65
C ASN A 6 52.91 -48.28 -16.15
N ILE A 7 51.68 -48.34 -15.64
CA ILE A 7 50.69 -47.28 -15.81
C ILE A 7 50.87 -46.32 -14.64
N ILE A 8 51.36 -45.11 -14.95
CA ILE A 8 51.38 -43.97 -14.04
C ILE A 8 49.96 -43.40 -14.02
N ILE A 9 49.32 -43.45 -12.85
CA ILE A 9 48.05 -42.77 -12.58
C ILE A 9 48.38 -41.30 -12.32
N VAL A 10 47.99 -40.43 -13.24
CA VAL A 10 47.97 -38.97 -13.02
C VAL A 10 46.61 -38.63 -12.42
N LEU A 11 46.60 -38.31 -11.13
CA LEU A 11 45.46 -37.72 -10.43
C LEU A 11 45.36 -36.25 -10.83
N VAL A 12 44.34 -35.90 -11.63
CA VAL A 12 43.96 -34.51 -11.88
C VAL A 12 42.93 -34.11 -10.83
N VAL A 13 43.34 -33.29 -9.86
CA VAL A 13 42.45 -32.66 -8.89
C VAL A 13 41.79 -31.45 -9.58
N PHE A 14 40.51 -31.57 -9.92
CA PHE A 14 39.68 -30.42 -10.28
C PHE A 14 39.31 -29.67 -9.00
N ALA A 15 39.98 -28.54 -8.75
CA ALA A 15 39.51 -27.56 -7.79
C ALA A 15 38.35 -26.78 -8.43
N ALA A 16 37.12 -27.10 -8.04
CA ALA A 16 35.95 -26.30 -8.38
C ALA A 16 36.02 -24.97 -7.62
N ILE A 17 36.33 -23.89 -8.33
CA ILE A 17 36.14 -22.52 -7.84
C ILE A 17 34.63 -22.28 -7.80
N PHE A 18 34.04 -22.36 -6.61
CA PHE A 18 32.72 -21.81 -6.35
C PHE A 18 32.84 -20.28 -6.39
N ILE A 19 32.53 -19.69 -7.54
CA ILE A 19 32.19 -18.26 -7.61
C ILE A 19 30.80 -18.15 -7.00
N VAL A 20 30.75 -17.78 -5.72
CA VAL A 20 29.53 -17.30 -5.09
C VAL A 20 29.22 -15.95 -5.73
N PHE A 21 28.32 -15.95 -6.72
CA PHE A 21 27.63 -14.74 -7.10
C PHE A 21 26.73 -14.36 -5.93
N PHE A 22 27.21 -13.45 -5.08
CA PHE A 22 26.31 -12.60 -4.33
C PHE A 22 25.58 -11.72 -5.36
N SER A 23 24.42 -12.18 -5.81
CA SER A 23 23.42 -11.28 -6.35
C SER A 23 22.92 -10.45 -5.16
N THR A 24 23.55 -9.29 -4.93
CA THR A 24 22.90 -8.24 -4.16
C THR A 24 21.65 -7.86 -4.94
N ASN A 25 20.49 -8.36 -4.51
CA ASN A 25 19.20 -7.87 -4.95
C ASN A 25 19.17 -6.37 -4.63
N LYS A 26 19.42 -5.53 -5.63
CA LYS A 26 19.07 -4.11 -5.58
C LYS A 26 17.55 -4.04 -5.58
N ASN A 27 16.97 -4.13 -4.39
CA ASN A 27 15.55 -3.92 -4.20
C ASN A 27 15.24 -2.43 -4.46
N ASN A 28 14.32 -2.21 -5.39
CA ASN A 28 13.58 -0.98 -5.71
C ASN A 28 14.06 0.36 -5.11
N VAL A 29 14.58 1.17 -6.03
CA VAL A 29 14.76 2.63 -5.99
C VAL A 29 13.50 3.33 -5.46
N GLN A 30 13.61 4.09 -4.36
CA GLN A 30 12.59 5.08 -3.98
C GLN A 30 12.41 6.11 -5.09
N THR A 31 11.22 6.33 -5.62
CA THR A 31 11.03 7.34 -6.67
C THR A 31 10.41 8.63 -6.13
N GLY A 32 11.21 9.68 -6.02
CA GLY A 32 10.72 11.05 -6.20
C GLY A 32 10.37 11.82 -4.92
N LEU A 33 11.32 11.94 -3.98
CA LEU A 33 11.19 12.85 -2.83
C LEU A 33 11.12 14.34 -3.19
N ILE A 34 11.44 14.70 -4.43
CA ILE A 34 11.44 16.09 -4.90
C ILE A 34 10.04 16.44 -5.41
N THR A 35 9.47 17.52 -4.89
CA THR A 35 8.21 18.07 -5.40
C THR A 35 8.41 18.72 -6.76
N ASN A 36 7.55 18.38 -7.73
CA ASN A 36 7.60 18.91 -9.10
C ASN A 36 8.99 18.78 -9.76
N PRO A 37 9.55 17.56 -9.87
CA PRO A 37 10.90 17.36 -10.36
C PRO A 37 11.04 17.47 -11.89
N ASN A 38 9.92 17.39 -12.61
CA ASN A 38 9.81 17.56 -14.07
C ASN A 38 9.35 18.97 -14.47
N PHE A 39 9.16 19.88 -13.50
CA PHE A 39 8.84 21.29 -13.73
C PHE A 39 7.53 21.57 -14.50
N GLU A 40 6.65 20.58 -14.65
CA GLU A 40 5.38 20.73 -15.37
C GLU A 40 4.37 21.59 -14.62
N ARG A 41 4.55 21.73 -13.31
CA ARG A 41 3.83 22.70 -12.47
C ARG A 41 4.75 23.90 -12.29
N ARG A 42 4.37 25.11 -12.70
CA ARG A 42 5.23 26.30 -12.58
C ARG A 42 5.28 26.86 -11.14
N ALA A 43 5.52 25.99 -10.16
CA ALA A 43 5.44 26.24 -8.72
C ALA A 43 6.43 25.31 -7.95
N ASP A 44 6.40 25.37 -6.62
CA ASP A 44 7.06 24.43 -5.68
C ASP A 44 8.59 24.58 -5.50
N TRP A 45 9.23 25.46 -6.27
CA TRP A 45 10.66 25.78 -6.14
C TRP A 45 10.86 27.21 -5.64
N GLU A 46 11.64 27.37 -4.57
CA GLU A 46 12.01 28.66 -4.01
C GLU A 46 13.08 29.33 -4.89
N ASN A 47 12.75 30.45 -5.50
CA ASN A 47 13.65 31.19 -6.38
C ASN A 47 14.65 32.03 -5.57
N TRP A 48 15.95 31.77 -5.76
CA TRP A 48 17.05 32.51 -5.12
C TRP A 48 17.71 33.54 -6.05
N GLY A 49 17.16 33.74 -7.25
CA GLY A 49 17.63 34.68 -8.27
C GLY A 49 17.88 33.99 -9.60
N GLY A 50 17.44 34.60 -10.71
CA GLY A 50 17.69 34.08 -12.07
C GLY A 50 16.99 32.78 -12.45
N PHE A 51 16.15 32.19 -11.58
CA PHE A 51 15.39 30.99 -11.89
C PHE A 51 14.05 31.32 -12.56
N SER A 52 13.69 30.55 -13.59
CA SER A 52 12.36 30.57 -14.21
C SER A 52 12.06 29.25 -14.92
N TYR A 53 10.90 29.17 -15.61
CA TYR A 53 10.48 28.02 -16.40
C TYR A 53 10.49 28.38 -17.89
N THR A 54 10.99 27.50 -18.75
CA THR A 54 10.96 27.68 -20.21
C THR A 54 10.19 26.58 -20.91
N SER A 55 9.53 26.93 -22.02
CA SER A 55 8.93 25.98 -22.97
C SER A 55 9.53 26.12 -24.37
N ALA A 56 10.71 26.72 -24.47
CA ALA A 56 11.37 26.94 -25.74
C ALA A 56 11.82 25.61 -26.35
N SER A 57 11.54 25.41 -27.64
CA SER A 57 11.92 24.19 -28.35
C SER A 57 13.42 23.94 -28.25
N GLY A 58 13.79 22.70 -27.94
CA GLY A 58 15.17 22.29 -27.70
C GLY A 58 15.73 22.67 -26.33
N GLN A 59 15.01 23.42 -25.48
CA GLN A 59 15.41 23.75 -24.10
C GLN A 59 14.67 22.92 -23.04
N VAL A 60 13.78 22.03 -23.47
CA VAL A 60 13.03 21.09 -22.64
C VAL A 60 13.53 19.68 -22.97
N TYR A 61 13.77 18.85 -21.96
CA TYR A 61 14.19 17.47 -22.18
C TYR A 61 12.97 16.59 -22.44
N GLU A 62 11.96 16.69 -21.58
CA GLU A 62 10.70 15.94 -21.68
C GLU A 62 9.54 16.83 -21.19
N GLY A 63 8.32 16.57 -21.68
CA GLY A 63 7.16 17.37 -21.29
C GLY A 63 7.10 18.74 -21.97
N LYS A 64 6.52 19.73 -21.27
CA LYS A 64 6.25 21.08 -21.77
C LYS A 64 7.20 22.12 -21.19
N TYR A 65 7.74 21.88 -20.00
CA TYR A 65 8.55 22.85 -19.28
C TYR A 65 9.84 22.26 -18.75
N SER A 66 10.88 23.10 -18.67
CA SER A 66 12.09 22.82 -17.91
C SER A 66 12.43 24.02 -17.04
N ALA A 67 13.26 23.80 -16.03
CA ALA A 67 13.87 24.88 -15.25
C ALA A 67 14.98 25.56 -16.05
N VAL A 68 15.10 26.88 -15.93
CA VAL A 68 16.24 27.66 -16.44
C VAL A 68 16.82 28.56 -15.35
N VAL A 69 18.15 28.62 -15.28
CA VAL A 69 18.89 29.58 -14.45
C VAL A 69 19.75 30.46 -15.37
N SER A 70 19.54 31.77 -15.29
CA SER A 70 20.12 32.77 -16.21
C SER A 70 20.82 33.93 -15.50
N GLN A 71 21.21 33.74 -14.23
CA GLN A 71 21.91 34.74 -13.44
C GLN A 71 23.08 34.10 -12.69
N ALA A 72 24.21 34.82 -12.59
CA ALA A 72 25.32 34.45 -11.71
C ALA A 72 24.89 34.52 -10.24
N GLU A 73 25.46 33.64 -9.43
CA GLU A 73 25.07 33.40 -8.03
C GLU A 73 23.54 33.18 -7.86
N GLY A 74 22.89 32.64 -8.89
CA GLY A 74 21.44 32.42 -8.97
C GLY A 74 21.05 30.95 -8.94
N GLY A 75 19.78 30.66 -8.66
CA GLY A 75 19.28 29.31 -8.56
C GLY A 75 17.89 29.19 -7.95
N ALA A 76 17.53 27.95 -7.61
CA ALA A 76 16.33 27.64 -6.85
C ALA A 76 16.50 26.37 -6.01
N GLY A 77 15.69 26.24 -4.96
CA GLY A 77 15.70 25.07 -4.09
C GLY A 77 14.32 24.46 -3.83
N SER A 78 14.29 23.18 -3.52
CA SER A 78 13.14 22.42 -3.02
C SER A 78 13.54 21.74 -1.71
N LYS A 79 12.74 21.92 -0.66
CA LYS A 79 12.97 21.34 0.67
C LYS A 79 12.17 20.05 0.85
N ILE A 80 12.81 19.06 1.45
CA ILE A 80 12.27 17.75 1.75
C ILE A 80 12.38 17.56 3.26
N ILE A 81 11.24 17.55 3.94
CA ILE A 81 11.16 17.68 5.41
C ILE A 81 10.63 16.42 6.11
N SER A 82 10.28 15.38 5.34
CA SER A 82 9.76 14.12 5.83
C SER A 82 10.56 12.95 5.25
N GLY A 83 10.62 11.84 6.00
CA GLY A 83 11.28 10.60 5.55
C GLY A 83 12.80 10.64 5.49
N ILE A 84 13.45 11.70 6.00
CA ILE A 84 14.90 11.86 6.02
C ILE A 84 15.44 11.47 7.40
N GLU A 85 16.36 10.50 7.43
CA GLU A 85 17.10 10.12 8.64
C GLU A 85 18.62 10.23 8.39
N PRO A 86 19.44 10.47 9.43
CA PRO A 86 20.89 10.40 9.33
C PRO A 86 21.40 9.01 8.93
N GLY A 87 22.46 8.95 8.11
CA GLY A 87 23.10 7.69 7.70
C GLY A 87 22.41 6.96 6.54
N GLN A 88 21.36 7.53 5.95
CA GLN A 88 20.69 7.00 4.77
C GLN A 88 21.42 7.40 3.49
N THR A 89 21.50 6.49 2.52
CA THR A 89 22.19 6.75 1.24
C THR A 89 21.17 7.06 0.15
N TYR A 90 21.41 8.10 -0.64
CA TYR A 90 20.51 8.54 -1.69
C TYR A 90 21.24 8.74 -3.02
N THR A 91 20.58 8.46 -4.14
CA THR A 91 20.95 8.94 -5.46
C THR A 91 20.17 10.22 -5.78
N LEU A 92 20.86 11.34 -5.99
CA LEU A 92 20.31 12.49 -6.69
C LEU A 92 20.70 12.40 -8.17
N SER A 93 19.73 12.53 -9.07
CA SER A 93 19.98 12.57 -10.52
C SER A 93 19.07 13.55 -11.25
N GLY A 94 19.43 13.89 -12.48
CA GLY A 94 18.62 14.75 -13.34
C GLY A 94 19.25 14.94 -14.71
N TYR A 95 18.47 15.53 -15.62
CA TYR A 95 18.97 15.97 -16.92
C TYR A 95 19.32 17.44 -16.88
N GLY A 96 20.43 17.81 -17.50
CA GLY A 96 20.82 19.20 -17.60
C GLY A 96 21.67 19.48 -18.83
N LYS A 97 21.70 20.76 -19.21
CA LYS A 97 22.57 21.28 -20.26
C LYS A 97 22.81 22.78 -20.09
N VAL A 98 23.75 23.30 -20.87
CA VAL A 98 24.04 24.72 -20.95
C VAL A 98 23.82 25.24 -22.38
N ASN A 99 23.53 26.53 -22.57
CA ASN A 99 23.42 27.09 -23.92
C ASN A 99 24.79 27.48 -24.54
N LYS A 100 25.85 27.58 -23.72
CA LYS A 100 27.18 28.04 -24.14
C LYS A 100 28.28 27.13 -23.63
N ILE A 101 29.22 26.79 -24.52
CA ILE A 101 30.44 26.05 -24.15
C ILE A 101 31.22 26.85 -23.10
N GLY A 102 31.63 26.18 -22.03
CA GLY A 102 32.34 26.79 -20.90
C GLY A 102 31.43 27.25 -19.76
N GLN A 103 30.10 27.32 -19.97
CA GLN A 103 29.15 27.52 -18.87
C GLN A 103 29.04 26.24 -18.04
N VAL A 104 28.82 26.41 -16.73
CA VAL A 104 28.56 25.30 -15.80
C VAL A 104 27.26 25.54 -15.05
N GLY A 105 26.47 24.48 -14.94
CA GLY A 105 25.28 24.40 -14.10
C GLY A 105 25.45 23.35 -13.02
N ILE A 106 24.89 23.59 -11.83
CA ILE A 106 24.99 22.67 -10.69
C ILE A 106 23.59 22.16 -10.32
N LEU A 107 23.48 20.85 -10.16
CA LEU A 107 22.42 20.20 -9.39
C LEU A 107 23.06 19.72 -8.09
N GLY A 108 22.46 20.04 -6.94
CA GLY A 108 23.02 19.65 -5.66
C GLY A 108 21.98 19.40 -4.59
N VAL A 109 22.48 18.97 -3.44
CA VAL A 109 21.70 18.74 -2.24
C VAL A 109 22.51 19.14 -1.01
N ASP A 110 21.87 19.87 -0.10
CA ASP A 110 22.37 20.19 1.23
C ASP A 110 21.60 19.40 2.29
N CYS A 111 22.32 18.77 3.23
CA CYS A 111 21.76 18.22 4.46
C CYS A 111 21.51 19.34 5.47
N LEU A 112 20.30 19.39 6.02
CA LEU A 112 19.89 20.39 6.99
C LEU A 112 19.50 19.75 8.33
N ASP A 113 19.71 20.48 9.42
CA ASP A 113 19.22 20.11 10.76
C ASP A 113 17.70 20.36 10.91
N SER A 114 17.16 20.08 12.10
CA SER A 114 15.73 20.29 12.39
C SER A 114 15.29 21.75 12.29
N GLU A 115 16.21 22.68 12.47
CA GLU A 115 15.99 24.13 12.37
C GLU A 115 16.20 24.67 10.95
N GLY A 116 16.64 23.82 10.01
CA GLY A 116 16.86 24.16 8.61
C GLY A 116 18.23 24.78 8.31
N ASN A 117 19.21 24.68 9.22
CA ASN A 117 20.57 25.13 8.96
C ASN A 117 21.38 24.06 8.23
N LYS A 118 22.28 24.49 7.34
CA LYS A 118 23.18 23.58 6.61
C LYS A 118 24.16 22.91 7.56
N ILE A 119 24.26 21.60 7.47
CA ILE A 119 25.21 20.81 8.24
C ILE A 119 26.55 20.74 7.50
N LYS A 120 27.64 20.88 8.25
CA LYS A 120 29.00 20.73 7.71
C LYS A 120 29.16 19.37 7.01
N ASP A 121 29.84 19.37 5.88
CA ASP A 121 30.12 18.18 5.04
C ASP A 121 28.85 17.54 4.44
N GLY A 122 27.67 18.15 4.61
CA GLY A 122 26.40 17.67 4.09
C GLY A 122 26.04 18.16 2.68
N LYS A 123 27.02 18.60 1.87
CA LYS A 123 26.79 19.16 0.54
C LYS A 123 27.30 18.23 -0.55
N PHE A 124 26.43 17.89 -1.50
CA PHE A 124 26.75 16.99 -2.61
C PHE A 124 26.27 17.58 -3.93
N ILE A 125 27.08 17.48 -5.00
CA ILE A 125 26.80 18.14 -6.28
C ILE A 125 27.16 17.28 -7.49
N VAL A 126 26.46 17.53 -8.59
CA VAL A 126 26.88 17.21 -9.96
C VAL A 126 26.85 18.46 -10.82
N ALA A 127 27.67 18.47 -11.88
CA ALA A 127 27.80 19.60 -12.78
C ALA A 127 27.42 19.21 -14.21
N PHE A 128 26.77 20.15 -14.91
CA PHE A 128 26.43 20.07 -16.33
C PHE A 128 27.20 21.13 -17.09
N SER A 129 27.80 20.75 -18.21
CA SER A 129 28.62 21.66 -19.04
C SER A 129 28.46 21.44 -20.55
N LYS A 130 27.67 20.44 -20.96
CA LYS A 130 27.40 20.14 -22.37
C LYS A 130 26.24 20.95 -22.91
N THR A 131 26.28 21.23 -24.22
CA THR A 131 25.23 21.96 -24.93
C THR A 131 24.04 21.10 -25.35
N SER A 132 24.17 19.78 -25.23
CA SER A 132 23.09 18.80 -25.31
C SER A 132 22.71 18.33 -23.90
N PHE A 133 21.43 17.98 -23.69
CA PHE A 133 21.01 17.33 -22.45
C PHE A 133 21.84 16.07 -22.17
N GLU A 134 22.34 15.98 -20.96
CA GLU A 134 22.97 14.78 -20.41
C GLU A 134 22.36 14.47 -19.05
N LYS A 135 22.33 13.19 -18.69
CA LYS A 135 21.97 12.76 -17.35
C LYS A 135 23.22 12.72 -16.48
N GLN A 136 23.14 13.30 -15.29
CA GLN A 136 24.18 13.18 -14.25
C GLN A 136 23.55 12.68 -12.95
N SER A 137 24.36 12.06 -12.10
CA SER A 137 23.92 11.55 -10.80
C SER A 137 25.03 11.57 -9.76
N VAL A 138 24.67 11.79 -8.49
CA VAL A 138 25.54 11.63 -7.33
C VAL A 138 24.86 10.74 -6.30
N SER A 139 25.57 9.73 -5.81
CA SER A 139 25.20 8.98 -4.61
C SER A 139 25.83 9.65 -3.39
N PHE A 140 25.06 9.82 -2.32
CA PHE A 140 25.51 10.46 -1.10
C PHE A 140 24.85 9.86 0.14
N THR A 141 25.51 9.91 1.28
CA THR A 141 24.95 9.50 2.57
C THR A 141 24.67 10.73 3.43
N THR A 142 23.48 10.82 4.02
CA THR A 142 23.11 11.91 4.93
C THR A 142 24.02 11.92 6.15
N VAL A 143 24.52 13.12 6.51
CA VAL A 143 25.43 13.29 7.65
C VAL A 143 24.68 13.23 8.98
N SER A 144 25.41 13.05 10.08
CA SER A 144 24.81 13.05 11.42
C SER A 144 24.05 14.34 11.71
N GLY A 145 22.84 14.23 12.27
CA GLY A 145 21.98 15.38 12.58
C GLY A 145 21.10 15.84 11.43
N THR A 146 21.20 15.23 10.24
CA THR A 146 20.29 15.52 9.13
C THR A 146 18.85 15.18 9.51
N ALA A 147 17.96 16.17 9.40
CA ALA A 147 16.52 16.01 9.54
C ALA A 147 15.75 16.42 8.27
N GLN A 148 16.40 17.18 7.38
CA GLN A 148 15.81 17.65 6.13
C GLN A 148 16.87 17.64 5.02
N LEU A 149 16.42 17.62 3.76
CA LEU A 149 17.26 17.86 2.59
C LEU A 149 16.79 19.10 1.83
N SER A 150 17.72 19.85 1.25
CA SER A 150 17.42 20.88 0.26
C SER A 150 18.08 20.54 -1.06
N VAL A 151 17.30 20.07 -2.03
CA VAL A 151 17.76 19.86 -3.41
C VAL A 151 17.72 21.21 -4.12
N TYR A 152 18.78 21.54 -4.86
CA TYR A 152 18.91 22.85 -5.49
C TYR A 152 19.53 22.81 -6.88
N LEU A 153 19.17 23.83 -7.65
CA LEU A 153 19.77 24.20 -8.93
C LEU A 153 20.58 25.47 -8.72
N TYR A 154 21.80 25.54 -9.24
CA TYR A 154 22.64 26.72 -9.01
C TYR A 154 23.60 27.02 -10.16
N VAL A 155 23.89 28.30 -10.34
CA VAL A 155 24.93 28.81 -11.24
C VAL A 155 25.81 29.77 -10.46
N VAL A 156 27.10 29.45 -10.33
CA VAL A 156 28.08 30.30 -9.65
C VAL A 156 28.45 31.47 -10.57
N GLU A 157 29.11 31.17 -11.69
CA GLU A 157 29.47 32.16 -12.71
C GLU A 157 28.60 32.00 -13.94
N LEU A 158 28.16 33.12 -14.52
CA LEU A 158 27.40 33.13 -15.77
C LEU A 158 28.22 33.81 -16.87
N LEU A 159 28.42 33.10 -17.98
CA LEU A 159 28.91 33.73 -19.20
C LEU A 159 27.88 34.75 -19.70
N GLU A 160 28.31 35.81 -20.38
CA GLU A 160 27.39 36.79 -20.95
C GLU A 160 26.33 36.09 -21.82
N GLY A 161 25.04 36.22 -21.49
CA GLY A 161 23.93 35.52 -22.18
C GLY A 161 23.95 33.99 -22.01
N GLY A 162 24.67 33.48 -21.02
CA GLY A 162 24.67 32.07 -20.61
C GLY A 162 23.35 31.71 -19.92
N GLU A 163 22.90 30.48 -20.13
CA GLU A 163 21.73 29.89 -19.49
C GLU A 163 22.00 28.42 -19.24
N VAL A 164 21.46 27.90 -18.15
CA VAL A 164 21.52 26.49 -17.77
C VAL A 164 20.10 25.96 -17.63
N TYR A 165 19.84 24.79 -18.18
CA TYR A 165 18.53 24.15 -18.15
C TYR A 165 18.61 22.83 -17.39
N PHE A 166 17.56 22.53 -16.63
CA PHE A 166 17.43 21.31 -15.83
C PHE A 166 16.04 20.71 -16.01
N ASP A 167 15.95 19.39 -15.98
CA ASP A 167 14.71 18.67 -16.17
C ASP A 167 14.75 17.27 -15.53
N ASN A 168 13.57 16.70 -15.27
CA ASN A 168 13.37 15.33 -14.77
C ASN A 168 14.34 14.94 -13.64
N LEU A 169 14.32 15.71 -12.55
CA LEU A 169 15.11 15.40 -11.37
C LEU A 169 14.59 14.15 -10.67
N SER A 170 15.44 13.51 -9.88
CA SER A 170 15.06 12.38 -9.06
C SER A 170 15.95 12.30 -7.84
N LEU A 171 15.34 12.19 -6.66
CA LEU A 171 16.02 11.81 -5.43
C LEU A 171 15.45 10.49 -4.97
N VAL A 172 16.35 9.54 -4.74
CA VAL A 172 16.07 8.14 -4.50
C VAL A 172 16.87 7.69 -3.30
N LEU A 173 16.26 7.11 -2.27
CA LEU A 173 16.99 6.33 -1.26
C LEU A 173 17.54 5.04 -1.88
N GLU A 174 18.87 4.93 -1.91
CA GLU A 174 19.60 3.71 -2.22
C GLU A 174 19.45 2.78 -1.00
N ASP A 175 18.72 1.68 -1.19
CA ASP A 175 18.40 0.69 -0.15
C ASP A 175 17.35 1.13 0.88
N TYR A 176 16.17 1.58 0.44
CA TYR A 176 15.01 1.53 1.33
C TYR A 176 14.69 0.05 1.62
N ILE A 177 15.24 -0.44 2.74
CA ILE A 177 14.84 -1.73 3.29
C ILE A 177 13.44 -1.52 3.83
N LEU A 178 12.44 -1.90 3.02
CA LEU A 178 11.08 -2.07 3.52
C LEU A 178 11.17 -2.88 4.81
N LYS A 179 10.67 -2.28 5.90
CA LYS A 179 10.62 -2.99 7.17
C LYS A 179 9.65 -4.15 7.00
N PRO A 180 9.99 -5.36 7.51
CA PRO A 180 9.05 -6.47 7.57
C PRO A 180 7.69 -6.01 8.09
N GLN A 181 6.64 -6.22 7.31
CA GLN A 181 5.29 -5.85 7.70
C GLN A 181 4.71 -6.95 8.60
N ILE A 182 4.37 -6.57 9.84
CA ILE A 182 3.99 -7.52 10.89
C ILE A 182 2.50 -7.51 11.24
N ASN A 183 1.77 -6.49 10.80
CA ASN A 183 0.35 -6.33 11.12
C ASN A 183 -0.51 -6.82 9.97
N ASN A 184 -0.46 -8.12 9.67
CA ASN A 184 -1.14 -8.65 8.49
C ASN A 184 -2.47 -9.32 8.83
N GLY A 185 -3.41 -9.26 7.90
CA GLY A 185 -4.72 -9.88 8.01
C GLY A 185 -4.99 -10.98 6.98
N ALA A 186 -5.92 -11.88 7.30
CA ALA A 186 -6.46 -12.82 6.33
C ALA A 186 -7.98 -12.86 6.44
N PHE A 187 -8.67 -12.76 5.31
CA PHE A 187 -10.12 -12.89 5.23
C PHE A 187 -10.50 -14.37 5.20
N LEU A 188 -11.17 -14.84 6.24
CA LEU A 188 -11.50 -16.24 6.49
C LEU A 188 -12.98 -16.52 6.12
N PRO A 189 -13.28 -17.67 5.52
CA PRO A 189 -14.60 -17.94 4.98
C PRO A 189 -15.65 -18.24 6.07
N GLN A 190 -16.92 -17.93 5.78
CA GLN A 190 -18.01 -18.05 6.75
C GLN A 190 -18.25 -19.49 7.26
N ASP A 191 -18.00 -20.49 6.43
CA ASP A 191 -18.22 -21.89 6.75
C ASP A 191 -17.36 -22.39 7.93
N TRP A 192 -16.25 -21.72 8.21
CA TRP A 192 -15.40 -21.99 9.38
C TRP A 192 -16.05 -21.58 10.70
N PHE A 193 -17.02 -20.66 10.67
CA PHE A 193 -17.62 -20.07 11.88
C PHE A 193 -19.11 -20.41 12.03
N ASN A 194 -19.81 -20.77 10.96
CA ASN A 194 -21.20 -21.20 11.01
C ASN A 194 -21.37 -22.67 11.42
N THR A 195 -20.28 -23.45 11.42
CA THR A 195 -20.25 -24.85 11.88
C THR A 195 -19.08 -25.07 12.84
N VAL A 196 -19.19 -26.10 13.68
CA VAL A 196 -18.11 -26.51 14.58
C VAL A 196 -17.05 -27.26 13.77
N GLN A 197 -15.91 -26.62 13.54
CA GLN A 197 -14.73 -27.24 12.92
C GLN A 197 -14.08 -28.25 13.87
N ALA A 198 -13.32 -29.22 13.37
CA ALA A 198 -12.56 -30.09 14.26
C ALA A 198 -11.40 -29.31 14.92
N PRO A 199 -11.07 -29.58 16.19
CA PRO A 199 -9.95 -28.91 16.86
C PRO A 199 -8.61 -29.00 16.12
N ASP A 200 -8.32 -30.15 15.50
CA ASP A 200 -7.09 -30.36 14.73
C ASP A 200 -7.08 -29.49 13.46
N ASP A 201 -8.21 -29.33 12.78
CA ASP A 201 -8.33 -28.46 11.60
C ASP A 201 -8.10 -26.99 11.99
N ILE A 202 -8.70 -26.53 13.11
CA ILE A 202 -8.46 -25.18 13.63
C ILE A 202 -6.97 -24.98 13.93
N ALA A 203 -6.34 -25.97 14.56
CA ALA A 203 -4.93 -25.89 14.90
C ALA A 203 -4.02 -25.79 13.67
N ASP A 204 -4.36 -26.48 12.59
CA ASP A 204 -3.59 -26.42 11.35
C ASP A 204 -3.80 -25.08 10.63
N TYR A 205 -5.04 -24.58 10.52
CA TYR A 205 -5.30 -23.25 9.95
C TYR A 205 -4.60 -22.12 10.71
N VAL A 206 -4.59 -22.15 12.04
CA VAL A 206 -3.92 -21.12 12.86
C VAL A 206 -2.40 -21.16 12.71
N LYS A 207 -1.81 -22.36 12.55
CA LYS A 207 -0.38 -22.48 12.22
C LYS A 207 -0.07 -21.94 10.82
N GLU A 208 -0.89 -22.25 9.82
CA GLU A 208 -0.73 -21.70 8.46
C GLU A 208 -0.74 -20.17 8.46
N LEU A 209 -1.71 -19.58 9.18
CA LEU A 209 -1.79 -18.13 9.38
C LEU A 209 -0.49 -17.59 10.00
N LYS A 210 0.00 -18.23 11.06
CA LYS A 210 1.25 -17.86 11.73
C LYS A 210 2.47 -17.94 10.80
N GLU A 211 2.56 -19.00 10.00
CA GLU A 211 3.64 -19.21 9.03
C GLU A 211 3.67 -18.12 7.96
N GLN A 212 2.51 -17.56 7.60
CA GLN A 212 2.39 -16.45 6.65
C GLN A 212 2.40 -15.07 7.35
N ARG A 213 2.76 -15.04 8.64
CA ARG A 213 2.82 -13.83 9.49
C ARG A 213 1.49 -13.08 9.56
N ILE A 214 0.38 -13.80 9.60
CA ILE A 214 -0.94 -13.24 9.82
C ILE A 214 -1.17 -13.05 11.32
N ARG A 215 -1.51 -11.81 11.68
CA ARG A 215 -1.88 -11.40 13.03
C ARG A 215 -3.40 -11.34 13.20
N TYR A 216 -4.12 -10.90 12.17
CA TYR A 216 -5.56 -10.67 12.23
C TYR A 216 -6.34 -11.72 11.44
N GLN A 217 -7.19 -12.47 12.13
CA GLN A 217 -8.16 -13.38 11.55
C GLN A 217 -9.46 -12.61 11.28
N PHE A 218 -9.72 -12.23 10.04
CA PHE A 218 -10.98 -11.59 9.66
C PHE A 218 -12.02 -12.66 9.41
N ALA A 219 -12.75 -13.02 10.47
CA ALA A 219 -13.72 -14.11 10.51
C ALA A 219 -15.08 -13.68 9.97
N ASP A 220 -15.40 -14.08 8.73
CA ASP A 220 -16.70 -13.81 8.13
C ASP A 220 -17.84 -14.49 8.91
N ILE A 221 -18.77 -13.71 9.45
CA ILE A 221 -19.95 -14.23 10.15
C ILE A 221 -21.24 -13.99 9.35
N GLY A 222 -21.12 -13.67 8.06
CA GLY A 222 -22.21 -13.65 7.10
C GLY A 222 -22.84 -12.27 6.87
N VAL A 223 -24.01 -12.30 6.23
CA VAL A 223 -24.72 -11.10 5.76
C VAL A 223 -25.90 -10.77 6.68
N LEU A 224 -26.01 -9.50 7.08
CA LEU A 224 -27.14 -8.98 7.83
C LEU A 224 -28.42 -9.00 6.99
N TYR A 225 -29.55 -9.21 7.66
CA TYR A 225 -30.86 -8.95 7.06
C TYR A 225 -31.14 -7.45 6.93
N GLY A 226 -32.17 -7.12 6.14
CA GLY A 226 -32.61 -5.74 5.91
C GLY A 226 -32.85 -4.91 7.17
N ASP A 227 -33.19 -5.54 8.31
CA ASP A 227 -33.41 -4.86 9.58
C ASP A 227 -32.18 -4.84 10.52
N GLY A 228 -31.01 -5.24 10.03
CA GLY A 228 -29.74 -5.24 10.77
C GLY A 228 -29.53 -6.44 11.70
N THR A 229 -30.39 -7.47 11.64
CA THR A 229 -30.20 -8.72 12.40
C THR A 229 -29.29 -9.71 11.68
N LEU A 230 -28.73 -10.66 12.44
CA LEU A 230 -27.90 -11.77 11.98
C LEU A 230 -28.37 -13.05 12.67
N GLU A 231 -28.52 -14.14 11.92
CA GLU A 231 -28.96 -15.41 12.51
C GLU A 231 -27.86 -16.04 13.37
N PRO A 232 -28.19 -16.58 14.57
CA PRO A 232 -27.22 -17.29 15.40
C PRO A 232 -26.50 -18.45 14.72
N LYS A 233 -27.14 -19.09 13.72
CA LYS A 233 -26.50 -20.17 12.94
C LYS A 233 -25.24 -19.70 12.22
N ASN A 234 -25.14 -18.41 11.89
CA ASN A 234 -24.01 -17.89 11.13
C ASN A 234 -22.71 -17.80 11.94
N TYR A 235 -22.81 -17.88 13.27
CA TYR A 235 -21.66 -17.85 14.20
C TYR A 235 -21.74 -18.98 15.23
N ALA A 236 -22.44 -20.09 14.92
CA ALA A 236 -22.65 -21.19 15.85
C ALA A 236 -21.36 -21.91 16.26
N GLY A 237 -20.34 -21.92 15.40
CA GLY A 237 -19.01 -22.47 15.66
C GLY A 237 -18.02 -21.48 16.26
N LEU A 238 -18.37 -20.19 16.36
CA LEU A 238 -17.42 -19.13 16.70
C LEU A 238 -16.78 -19.31 18.10
N GLY A 239 -17.56 -19.70 19.11
CA GLY A 239 -17.02 -19.89 20.46
C GLY A 239 -16.01 -21.04 20.54
N HIS A 240 -16.27 -22.11 19.80
CA HIS A 240 -15.35 -23.24 19.62
C HIS A 240 -14.07 -22.80 18.91
N TRP A 241 -14.19 -22.03 17.82
CA TRP A 241 -13.05 -21.47 17.09
C TRP A 241 -12.17 -20.60 17.98
N ILE A 242 -12.75 -19.62 18.69
CA ILE A 242 -11.99 -18.70 19.55
C ILE A 242 -11.22 -19.47 20.64
N TYR A 243 -11.85 -20.46 21.27
CA TYR A 243 -11.20 -21.27 22.29
C TYR A 243 -9.97 -22.00 21.75
N HIS A 244 -10.13 -22.79 20.68
CA HIS A 244 -9.05 -23.61 20.12
C HIS A 244 -7.97 -22.75 19.45
N SER A 245 -8.35 -21.69 18.72
CA SER A 245 -7.40 -20.76 18.11
C SER A 245 -6.45 -20.16 19.15
N ARG A 246 -6.98 -19.73 20.30
CA ARG A 246 -6.19 -19.14 21.38
C ARG A 246 -5.29 -20.14 22.10
N GLN A 247 -5.57 -21.45 22.05
CA GLN A 247 -4.65 -22.47 22.57
C GLN A 247 -3.39 -22.61 21.70
N ILE A 248 -3.50 -22.29 20.41
CA ILE A 248 -2.42 -22.43 19.43
C ILE A 248 -1.63 -21.14 19.30
N ASP A 249 -2.32 -20.01 19.17
CA ASP A 249 -1.70 -18.69 19.10
C ASP A 249 -2.60 -17.62 19.72
N ALA A 250 -2.31 -17.26 20.97
CA ALA A 250 -3.05 -16.23 21.70
C ALA A 250 -2.76 -14.80 21.19
N GLU A 251 -1.74 -14.60 20.36
CA GLU A 251 -1.40 -13.29 19.79
C GLU A 251 -2.14 -13.02 18.47
N GLN A 252 -2.76 -14.03 17.86
CA GLN A 252 -3.64 -13.84 16.70
C GLN A 252 -5.01 -13.32 17.15
N GLU A 253 -5.35 -12.13 16.66
CA GLU A 253 -6.56 -11.40 17.02
C GLU A 253 -7.70 -11.76 16.05
N ILE A 254 -8.89 -12.04 16.58
CA ILE A 254 -10.07 -12.45 15.81
C ILE A 254 -10.99 -11.25 15.62
N ILE A 255 -11.10 -10.80 14.37
CA ILE A 255 -11.90 -9.65 13.94
C ILE A 255 -13.10 -10.17 13.18
N LEU A 256 -14.32 -9.94 13.66
CA LEU A 256 -15.52 -10.44 13.00
C LEU A 256 -15.86 -9.58 11.78
N VAL A 257 -16.08 -10.19 10.61
CA VAL A 257 -16.58 -9.48 9.43
C VAL A 257 -18.09 -9.61 9.36
N VAL A 258 -18.77 -8.47 9.33
CA VAL A 258 -20.23 -8.41 9.17
C VAL A 258 -20.55 -7.72 7.86
N ASN A 259 -21.24 -8.44 6.98
CA ASN A 259 -21.54 -7.98 5.65
C ASN A 259 -22.95 -7.39 5.55
N TYR A 260 -23.16 -6.43 4.66
CA TYR A 260 -24.50 -5.98 4.27
C TYR A 260 -24.49 -5.45 2.84
N ASN A 261 -25.13 -6.18 1.93
CA ASN A 261 -25.16 -5.87 0.50
C ASN A 261 -26.48 -5.24 0.01
N GLN A 262 -27.43 -4.97 0.91
CA GLN A 262 -28.77 -4.46 0.57
C GLN A 262 -28.88 -2.95 0.76
N ARG A 263 -27.81 -2.18 0.51
CA ARG A 263 -27.81 -0.73 0.74
C ARG A 263 -28.61 0.07 -0.26
N VAL A 264 -28.77 -0.48 -1.45
CA VAL A 264 -29.58 0.06 -2.55
C VAL A 264 -30.63 -0.97 -2.95
N LEU A 265 -31.77 -0.49 -3.42
CA LEU A 265 -32.82 -1.29 -4.04
C LEU A 265 -32.59 -1.26 -5.55
N LEU A 266 -32.69 -2.41 -6.21
CA LEU A 266 -32.57 -2.52 -7.66
C LEU A 266 -33.95 -2.34 -8.34
N ASN A 267 -33.96 -1.80 -9.56
CA ASN A 267 -35.15 -1.78 -10.42
C ASN A 267 -35.36 -3.15 -11.10
N ASP A 268 -36.42 -3.28 -11.90
CA ASP A 268 -36.73 -4.51 -12.64
C ASP A 268 -35.65 -4.92 -13.66
N PHE A 269 -34.71 -4.01 -13.98
CA PHE A 269 -33.59 -4.23 -14.89
C PHE A 269 -32.28 -4.55 -14.15
N GLY A 270 -32.28 -4.56 -12.82
CA GLY A 270 -31.09 -4.79 -12.00
C GLY A 270 -30.24 -3.54 -11.74
N ASP A 271 -30.66 -2.35 -12.16
CA ASP A 271 -29.95 -1.11 -11.88
C ASP A 271 -30.33 -0.55 -10.51
N GLU A 272 -29.41 0.20 -9.89
CA GLU A 272 -29.67 0.90 -8.63
C GLU A 272 -30.79 1.93 -8.78
N ALA A 273 -31.93 1.70 -8.11
CA ALA A 273 -33.13 2.52 -8.21
C ALA A 273 -33.23 3.56 -7.09
N SER A 274 -32.96 3.15 -5.85
CA SER A 274 -33.06 4.01 -4.67
C SER A 274 -32.29 3.45 -3.47
N ARG A 275 -32.05 4.28 -2.45
CA ARG A 275 -31.45 3.80 -1.20
C ARG A 275 -32.43 2.91 -0.44
N ASN A 276 -31.94 1.85 0.20
CA ASN A 276 -32.77 1.00 1.04
C ASN A 276 -33.24 1.79 2.28
N PRO A 277 -34.56 1.98 2.49
CA PRO A 277 -35.08 2.77 3.60
C PRO A 277 -34.89 2.11 4.98
N LEU A 278 -34.52 0.83 5.03
CA LEU A 278 -34.27 0.13 6.30
C LEU A 278 -32.87 0.38 6.85
N PHE A 279 -31.90 0.68 5.98
CA PHE A 279 -30.51 0.91 6.38
C PHE A 279 -30.36 2.21 7.19
N GLY A 280 -29.52 2.16 8.22
CA GLY A 280 -29.23 3.31 9.08
C GLY A 280 -30.40 3.79 9.95
N THR A 281 -31.53 3.07 9.95
CA THR A 281 -32.65 3.36 10.85
C THR A 281 -32.28 3.06 12.30
N LYS A 282 -33.06 3.62 13.25
CA LYS A 282 -32.88 3.32 14.68
C LYS A 282 -32.92 1.81 14.96
N ARG A 283 -33.87 1.09 14.34
CA ARG A 283 -33.99 -0.38 14.49
C ARG A 283 -32.77 -1.11 13.94
N PHE A 284 -32.34 -0.75 12.73
CA PHE A 284 -31.14 -1.34 12.12
C PHE A 284 -29.91 -1.15 13.02
N ASN A 285 -29.66 0.08 13.46
CA ASN A 285 -28.51 0.40 14.29
C ASN A 285 -28.56 -0.30 15.65
N GLN A 286 -29.75 -0.44 16.25
CA GLN A 286 -29.94 -1.17 17.51
C GLN A 286 -29.67 -2.67 17.34
N ASN A 287 -30.26 -3.30 16.32
CA ASN A 287 -30.06 -4.73 16.06
C ASN A 287 -28.59 -5.07 15.78
N LEU A 288 -27.93 -4.25 14.94
CA LEU A 288 -26.50 -4.40 14.69
C LEU A 288 -25.70 -4.24 15.99
N ASN A 289 -25.96 -3.19 16.77
CA ASN A 289 -25.29 -2.97 18.05
C ASN A 289 -25.47 -4.13 19.03
N ASP A 290 -26.67 -4.73 19.09
CA ASP A 290 -26.93 -5.85 19.99
C ASP A 290 -26.12 -7.10 19.60
N ILE A 291 -25.91 -7.33 18.30
CA ILE A 291 -25.03 -8.39 17.80
C ILE A 291 -23.57 -8.08 18.14
N VAL A 292 -23.11 -6.84 17.89
CA VAL A 292 -21.74 -6.44 18.22
C VAL A 292 -21.48 -6.58 19.73
N ASP A 293 -22.40 -6.12 20.57
CA ASP A 293 -22.31 -6.24 22.02
C ASP A 293 -22.31 -7.71 22.49
N LEU A 294 -23.14 -8.54 21.88
CA LEU A 294 -23.14 -9.98 22.13
C LEU A 294 -21.77 -10.59 21.84
N LEU A 295 -21.19 -10.36 20.67
CA LEU A 295 -20.03 -11.10 20.22
C LEU A 295 -18.71 -10.57 20.80
N LEU A 296 -18.63 -9.27 21.12
CA LEU A 296 -17.39 -8.62 21.59
C LEU A 296 -17.38 -8.38 23.10
N ASN A 297 -18.53 -8.05 23.72
CA ASN A 297 -18.57 -7.67 25.13
C ASN A 297 -19.08 -8.79 26.04
N LYS A 298 -20.10 -9.54 25.59
CA LYS A 298 -20.70 -10.66 26.34
C LYS A 298 -20.00 -11.99 26.05
N GLY A 299 -19.72 -12.25 24.78
CA GLY A 299 -19.15 -13.49 24.26
C GLY A 299 -20.19 -14.52 23.85
N VAL A 300 -19.73 -15.56 23.17
CA VAL A 300 -20.49 -16.75 22.75
C VAL A 300 -20.12 -17.95 23.63
N LEU A 301 -21.10 -18.78 23.97
CA LEU A 301 -20.94 -19.88 24.90
C LEU A 301 -20.23 -21.08 24.25
N TYR A 302 -19.20 -21.61 24.90
CA TYR A 302 -18.58 -22.91 24.60
C TYR A 302 -18.12 -23.56 25.91
N GLU A 303 -18.45 -24.85 26.12
CA GLU A 303 -18.08 -25.62 27.33
C GLU A 303 -18.32 -24.91 28.69
N ASN A 304 -19.41 -24.15 28.79
CA ASN A 304 -19.83 -23.34 29.96
C ASN A 304 -19.07 -22.03 30.19
N GLU A 305 -18.19 -21.63 29.27
CA GLU A 305 -17.49 -20.34 29.29
C GLU A 305 -17.90 -19.46 28.10
N TYR A 306 -17.78 -18.15 28.26
CA TYR A 306 -18.08 -17.18 27.21
C TYR A 306 -16.79 -16.67 26.57
N TYR A 307 -16.66 -16.88 25.26
CA TYR A 307 -15.51 -16.44 24.48
C TYR A 307 -15.88 -15.24 23.61
N LYS A 308 -15.00 -14.23 23.62
CA LYS A 308 -15.21 -12.94 22.95
C LYS A 308 -14.25 -12.80 21.79
N ALA A 309 -14.73 -12.25 20.68
CA ALA A 309 -13.87 -11.77 19.61
C ALA A 309 -13.19 -10.44 20.01
N ASP A 310 -12.12 -10.08 19.30
CA ASP A 310 -11.28 -8.94 19.63
C ASP A 310 -11.76 -7.65 18.94
N GLY A 311 -12.44 -7.77 17.80
CA GLY A 311 -12.93 -6.63 17.04
C GLY A 311 -14.02 -6.95 16.02
N ILE A 312 -14.35 -5.94 15.24
CA ILE A 312 -15.31 -6.01 14.14
C ILE A 312 -14.83 -5.23 12.91
N HIS A 313 -15.11 -5.80 11.74
CA HIS A 313 -14.95 -5.23 10.42
C HIS A 313 -16.33 -5.09 9.78
N ILE A 314 -16.64 -3.88 9.32
CA ILE A 314 -17.90 -3.57 8.65
C ILE A 314 -17.67 -3.64 7.14
N ASP A 315 -18.39 -4.54 6.48
CA ASP A 315 -18.33 -4.71 5.03
C ASP A 315 -19.69 -4.43 4.37
N PHE A 316 -19.99 -3.14 4.22
CA PHE A 316 -21.32 -2.64 3.88
C PHE A 316 -21.35 -2.05 2.47
N GLU A 317 -21.82 -2.83 1.51
CA GLU A 317 -21.79 -2.58 0.07
C GLU A 317 -23.19 -2.41 -0.56
N PRO A 318 -23.32 -1.73 -1.71
CA PRO A 318 -22.28 -0.95 -2.39
C PRO A 318 -21.90 0.32 -1.61
N PHE A 319 -20.72 0.85 -1.92
CA PHE A 319 -20.26 2.13 -1.39
C PHE A 319 -20.96 3.30 -2.09
N ILE A 320 -21.40 4.28 -1.28
CA ILE A 320 -22.11 5.46 -1.76
C ILE A 320 -21.26 6.71 -1.46
N PRO A 321 -21.16 7.69 -2.38
CA PRO A 321 -20.53 8.98 -2.09
C PRO A 321 -21.26 9.80 -1.01
N ASP A 322 -20.50 10.57 -0.20
CA ASP A 322 -21.00 11.41 0.92
C ASP A 322 -22.05 10.69 1.80
N ASP A 323 -21.71 9.48 2.25
CA ASP A 323 -22.67 8.58 2.85
C ASP A 323 -22.90 8.81 4.34
N LYS A 324 -23.68 9.84 4.62
CA LYS A 324 -24.07 10.24 5.98
C LYS A 324 -24.80 9.14 6.75
N LEU A 325 -25.51 8.24 6.07
CA LEU A 325 -26.22 7.15 6.75
C LEU A 325 -25.22 6.12 7.29
N LEU A 326 -24.25 5.69 6.47
CA LEU A 326 -23.17 4.83 6.92
C LEU A 326 -22.38 5.48 8.05
N LEU A 327 -21.96 6.74 7.89
CA LEU A 327 -21.22 7.46 8.94
C LEU A 327 -22.00 7.51 10.27
N ASN A 328 -23.31 7.76 10.23
CA ASN A 328 -24.16 7.76 11.41
C ASN A 328 -24.28 6.36 12.06
N THR A 329 -24.37 5.29 11.26
CA THR A 329 -24.36 3.91 11.76
C THR A 329 -23.03 3.59 12.45
N LEU A 330 -21.89 3.93 11.84
CA LEU A 330 -20.56 3.72 12.44
C LEU A 330 -20.41 4.50 13.75
N ALA A 331 -20.82 5.78 13.75
CA ALA A 331 -20.78 6.63 14.93
C ALA A 331 -21.69 6.11 16.05
N TYR A 332 -22.85 5.52 15.68
CA TYR A 332 -23.72 4.85 16.63
C TYR A 332 -23.02 3.65 17.30
N LEU A 333 -22.38 2.77 16.53
CA LEU A 333 -21.65 1.63 17.10
C LEU A 333 -20.50 2.11 18.00
N ARG A 334 -19.72 3.09 17.55
CA ARG A 334 -18.63 3.70 18.33
C ARG A 334 -19.12 4.26 19.66
N LYS A 335 -20.29 4.90 19.70
CA LYS A 335 -20.84 5.48 20.94
C LYS A 335 -21.37 4.41 21.91
N ASN A 336 -21.70 3.22 21.42
CA ASN A 336 -22.36 2.15 22.16
C ASN A 336 -21.43 0.94 22.33
N ALA A 337 -21.67 -0.19 21.64
CA ALA A 337 -20.95 -1.45 21.85
C ALA A 337 -19.42 -1.35 21.63
N LEU A 338 -18.95 -0.39 20.84
CA LEU A 338 -17.53 -0.23 20.47
C LEU A 338 -16.83 0.94 21.18
N LYS A 339 -17.42 1.48 22.26
CA LYS A 339 -16.87 2.68 22.94
C LYS A 339 -15.41 2.55 23.33
N GLU A 340 -15.02 1.41 23.88
CA GLU A 340 -13.66 1.14 24.37
C GLU A 340 -12.90 0.14 23.47
N ASN A 341 -13.50 -0.28 22.34
CA ASN A 341 -12.88 -1.27 21.45
C ASN A 341 -11.84 -0.62 20.52
N ASN A 342 -10.67 -1.23 20.39
CA ASN A 342 -9.55 -0.72 19.58
C ASN A 342 -9.45 -1.36 18.18
N HIS A 343 -10.39 -2.24 17.84
CA HIS A 343 -10.40 -3.04 16.60
C HIS A 343 -11.73 -2.86 15.86
N PHE A 344 -12.14 -1.61 15.66
CA PHE A 344 -13.26 -1.26 14.80
C PHE A 344 -12.74 -0.85 13.42
N SER A 345 -13.04 -1.63 12.40
CA SER A 345 -12.55 -1.42 11.03
C SER A 345 -13.68 -1.42 10.00
N ILE A 346 -13.40 -0.93 8.79
CA ILE A 346 -14.37 -0.85 7.70
C ILE A 346 -13.72 -1.10 6.33
N ALA A 347 -14.42 -1.82 5.46
CA ALA A 347 -14.08 -1.95 4.05
C ALA A 347 -14.28 -0.62 3.31
N ALA A 348 -13.42 -0.30 2.34
CA ALA A 348 -13.50 0.97 1.64
C ALA A 348 -13.28 0.80 0.12
N PRO A 349 -13.94 1.63 -0.71
CA PRO A 349 -13.84 1.52 -2.17
C PRO A 349 -12.50 2.04 -2.68
N ILE A 350 -12.08 1.54 -3.84
CA ILE A 350 -11.03 2.16 -4.63
C ILE A 350 -11.64 3.08 -5.69
N ASN A 351 -11.03 4.25 -5.85
CA ASN A 351 -11.49 5.25 -6.79
C ASN A 351 -10.81 5.05 -8.15
N TYR A 352 -11.49 4.34 -9.04
CA TYR A 352 -11.15 4.27 -10.46
C TYR A 352 -12.28 4.68 -11.41
N SER A 353 -13.47 5.00 -10.87
CA SER A 353 -14.63 5.46 -11.64
C SER A 353 -15.43 6.50 -10.87
N ASP A 354 -16.03 7.50 -11.51
CA ASP A 354 -16.72 8.62 -10.84
C ASP A 354 -17.98 8.23 -10.02
N LEU A 355 -18.44 6.97 -10.11
CA LEU A 355 -19.77 6.58 -9.65
C LEU A 355 -19.82 6.02 -8.22
N LYS A 356 -18.70 5.57 -7.63
CA LYS A 356 -18.69 4.81 -6.35
C LYS A 356 -17.53 5.18 -5.42
N ASN A 357 -17.24 6.47 -5.30
CA ASN A 357 -16.04 6.94 -4.60
C ASN A 357 -16.31 7.61 -3.26
N TRP A 358 -15.37 7.43 -2.34
CA TRP A 358 -15.21 8.30 -1.19
C TRP A 358 -14.15 9.35 -1.49
N ASP A 359 -14.51 10.62 -1.38
CA ASP A 359 -13.54 11.71 -1.45
C ASP A 359 -12.70 11.78 -0.14
N ALA A 360 -11.65 12.58 -0.16
CA ALA A 360 -10.76 12.73 1.00
C ALA A 360 -11.50 13.28 2.24
N SER A 361 -12.53 14.11 2.05
CA SER A 361 -13.32 14.67 3.15
C SER A 361 -14.15 13.60 3.85
N PHE A 362 -14.75 12.69 3.08
CA PHE A 362 -15.53 11.59 3.62
C PHE A 362 -14.63 10.53 4.26
N ILE A 363 -13.49 10.19 3.65
CA ILE A 363 -12.50 9.28 4.27
C ILE A 363 -12.06 9.82 5.63
N LYS A 364 -11.76 11.11 5.73
CA LYS A 364 -11.41 11.79 6.98
C LYS A 364 -12.50 11.70 8.04
N GLN A 365 -13.78 11.83 7.65
CA GLN A 365 -14.91 11.67 8.56
C GLN A 365 -15.02 10.22 9.07
N VAL A 366 -14.87 9.23 8.18
CA VAL A 366 -14.87 7.81 8.57
C VAL A 366 -13.69 7.51 9.51
N ALA A 367 -12.48 7.97 9.16
CA ALA A 367 -11.26 7.80 9.96
C ALA A 367 -11.42 8.35 11.39
N SER A 368 -12.19 9.42 11.59
CA SER A 368 -12.47 9.98 12.92
C SER A 368 -13.29 9.05 13.83
N VAL A 369 -13.94 8.02 13.27
CA VAL A 369 -14.85 7.11 13.98
C VAL A 369 -14.23 5.72 14.16
N VAL A 370 -13.57 5.19 13.12
CA VAL A 370 -13.03 3.82 13.09
C VAL A 370 -11.55 3.79 13.47
N ASN A 371 -11.06 2.65 13.97
CA ASN A 371 -9.64 2.45 14.25
C ASN A 371 -8.84 2.09 12.99
N GLN A 372 -9.51 1.59 11.94
CA GLN A 372 -8.84 1.13 10.73
C GLN A 372 -9.75 1.25 9.50
N ILE A 373 -9.17 1.62 8.36
CA ILE A 373 -9.81 1.64 7.05
C ILE A 373 -9.08 0.64 6.16
N ASN A 374 -9.83 -0.21 5.47
CA ASN A 374 -9.29 -1.24 4.60
C ASN A 374 -9.77 -1.05 3.16
N PRO A 375 -9.02 -0.32 2.31
CA PRO A 375 -9.33 -0.25 0.89
C PRO A 375 -9.23 -1.64 0.24
N MET A 376 -10.25 -2.00 -0.54
CA MET A 376 -10.33 -3.29 -1.23
C MET A 376 -9.63 -3.18 -2.58
N LEU A 377 -8.40 -3.71 -2.71
CA LEU A 377 -7.58 -3.57 -3.92
C LEU A 377 -7.93 -4.63 -4.98
N TYR A 378 -9.21 -5.00 -5.05
CA TYR A 378 -9.75 -6.07 -5.87
C TYR A 378 -11.07 -5.67 -6.51
N ASP A 379 -11.51 -6.47 -7.48
CA ASP A 379 -12.70 -6.21 -8.30
C ASP A 379 -12.61 -4.83 -8.98
N LEU A 380 -11.39 -4.48 -9.40
CA LEU A 380 -11.07 -3.20 -10.00
C LEU A 380 -11.12 -3.26 -11.53
N MET A 381 -11.17 -4.46 -12.13
CA MET A 381 -11.41 -4.68 -13.55
C MET A 381 -12.91 -4.80 -13.87
N GLY A 382 -13.25 -4.74 -15.16
CA GLY A 382 -14.62 -4.90 -15.64
C GLY A 382 -15.07 -3.75 -16.53
N TRP A 383 -16.37 -3.43 -16.51
CA TRP A 383 -16.92 -2.39 -17.37
C TRP A 383 -16.36 -1.02 -17.02
N ASP A 384 -15.89 -0.32 -18.06
CA ASP A 384 -15.32 1.03 -18.00
C ASP A 384 -14.13 1.17 -17.03
N SER A 385 -13.57 0.04 -16.56
CA SER A 385 -12.36 0.05 -15.76
C SER A 385 -11.17 0.45 -16.64
N PRO A 386 -10.32 1.38 -16.18
CA PRO A 386 -9.07 1.69 -16.87
C PRO A 386 -8.02 0.59 -16.72
N ILE A 387 -8.27 -0.44 -15.89
CA ILE A 387 -7.31 -1.47 -15.56
C ILE A 387 -7.39 -2.60 -16.58
N ASP A 388 -6.42 -2.64 -17.47
CA ASP A 388 -6.28 -3.68 -18.50
C ASP A 388 -4.91 -4.38 -18.48
N ASN A 389 -3.99 -3.94 -17.60
CA ASN A 389 -2.66 -4.50 -17.49
C ASN A 389 -2.05 -4.34 -16.08
N PRO A 390 -1.00 -5.13 -15.74
CA PRO A 390 -0.42 -5.13 -14.39
C PRO A 390 0.24 -3.81 -13.98
N GLN A 391 0.75 -3.01 -14.92
CA GLN A 391 1.40 -1.74 -14.61
C GLN A 391 0.36 -0.69 -14.19
N VAL A 392 -0.74 -0.59 -14.93
CA VAL A 392 -1.85 0.34 -14.59
C VAL A 392 -2.46 -0.03 -13.24
N TYR A 393 -2.62 -1.32 -12.95
CA TYR A 393 -3.05 -1.78 -11.62
C TYR A 393 -2.10 -1.31 -10.51
N GLN A 394 -0.79 -1.50 -10.67
CA GLN A 394 0.23 -1.04 -9.70
C GLN A 394 0.20 0.47 -9.48
N GLU A 395 0.11 1.25 -10.55
CA GLU A 395 0.06 2.71 -10.51
C GLU A 395 -1.20 3.21 -9.79
N LEU A 396 -2.36 2.58 -10.06
CA LEU A 396 -3.60 2.87 -9.35
C LEU A 396 -3.47 2.55 -7.86
N ILE A 397 -2.98 1.37 -7.49
CA ILE A 397 -2.80 0.99 -6.09
C ILE A 397 -1.90 2.02 -5.38
N CYS A 398 -0.78 2.40 -6.00
CA CYS A 398 0.10 3.42 -5.45
C CYS A 398 -0.64 4.74 -5.18
N SER A 399 -1.38 5.25 -6.17
CA SER A 399 -2.16 6.49 -6.05
C SER A 399 -3.20 6.42 -4.93
N GLU A 400 -3.90 5.29 -4.83
CA GLU A 400 -5.01 5.12 -3.91
C GLU A 400 -4.54 4.97 -2.47
N ILE A 401 -3.44 4.25 -2.25
CA ILE A 401 -2.81 4.16 -0.92
C ILE A 401 -2.31 5.53 -0.47
N MET A 402 -1.69 6.31 -1.36
CA MET A 402 -1.31 7.70 -1.06
C MET A 402 -2.53 8.54 -0.68
N ARG A 403 -3.61 8.47 -1.47
CA ARG A 403 -4.85 9.21 -1.23
C ARG A 403 -5.49 8.88 0.11
N TYR A 404 -5.59 7.58 0.46
CA TYR A 404 -6.12 7.16 1.75
C TYR A 404 -5.21 7.61 2.90
N SER A 405 -3.89 7.43 2.77
CA SER A 405 -2.94 7.85 3.79
C SER A 405 -3.02 9.36 4.07
N GLU A 406 -3.07 10.18 3.03
CA GLU A 406 -3.19 11.64 3.15
C GLU A 406 -4.53 12.05 3.79
N ALA A 407 -5.63 11.43 3.37
CA ALA A 407 -6.97 11.74 3.88
C ALA A 407 -7.15 11.34 5.35
N ILE A 408 -6.57 10.21 5.77
CA ILE A 408 -6.55 9.78 7.18
C ILE A 408 -5.71 10.77 7.99
N GLY A 409 -4.47 11.06 7.57
CA GLY A 409 -3.55 11.93 8.30
C GLY A 409 -3.39 11.48 9.76
N ASP A 410 -3.44 12.44 10.70
CA ASP A 410 -3.30 12.17 12.14
C ASP A 410 -4.64 11.92 12.87
N ILE A 411 -5.70 11.58 12.14
CA ILE A 411 -7.08 11.60 12.65
C ILE A 411 -7.53 10.21 13.06
N GLY A 412 -8.09 10.10 14.25
CA GLY A 412 -8.85 8.92 14.64
C GLY A 412 -9.35 8.93 16.07
N PRO A 413 -10.01 7.84 16.50
CA PRO A 413 -10.57 7.73 17.83
C PRO A 413 -9.46 7.76 18.89
N ASN A 414 -9.78 8.35 20.04
CA ASN A 414 -8.87 8.45 21.21
C ASN A 414 -7.54 9.17 20.92
N GLY A 415 -7.54 10.07 19.92
CA GLY A 415 -6.35 10.86 19.56
C GLY A 415 -5.25 10.05 18.88
N GLN A 416 -5.59 8.88 18.34
CA GLN A 416 -4.68 8.06 17.53
C GLN A 416 -5.19 8.01 16.10
N PRO A 417 -4.30 8.11 15.09
CA PRO A 417 -4.71 8.00 13.69
C PRO A 417 -5.38 6.66 13.40
N ALA A 418 -6.41 6.66 12.55
CA ALA A 418 -6.92 5.42 12.00
C ALA A 418 -5.83 4.73 11.18
N ARG A 419 -5.79 3.41 11.26
CA ARG A 419 -4.81 2.58 10.57
C ARG A 419 -5.24 2.35 9.12
N LEU A 420 -4.29 2.38 8.20
CA LEU A 420 -4.53 2.00 6.80
C LEU A 420 -4.08 0.56 6.57
N MET A 421 -5.02 -0.34 6.25
CA MET A 421 -4.73 -1.76 5.97
C MET A 421 -5.44 -2.22 4.68
N PRO A 422 -4.83 -2.02 3.50
CA PRO A 422 -5.41 -2.49 2.24
C PRO A 422 -5.56 -4.01 2.16
N TRP A 423 -6.57 -4.46 1.41
CA TRP A 423 -6.78 -5.88 1.08
C TRP A 423 -6.26 -6.22 -0.31
N VAL A 424 -5.35 -7.18 -0.42
CA VAL A 424 -4.76 -7.65 -1.68
C VAL A 424 -5.48 -8.89 -2.22
N PRO A 425 -5.63 -9.02 -3.56
CA PRO A 425 -6.36 -10.11 -4.20
C PRO A 425 -5.58 -11.42 -4.24
N ALA A 426 -6.30 -12.52 -4.02
CA ALA A 426 -5.92 -13.91 -4.26
C ALA A 426 -7.19 -14.70 -4.58
N TYR A 427 -7.69 -14.60 -5.81
CA TYR A 427 -8.92 -15.26 -6.26
C TYR A 427 -8.83 -15.65 -7.74
N GLU A 428 -9.78 -16.46 -8.18
CA GLU A 428 -9.85 -16.99 -9.54
C GLU A 428 -10.16 -15.94 -10.61
N ARG A 429 -9.80 -16.28 -11.85
CA ARG A 429 -10.24 -15.54 -13.02
C ARG A 429 -11.75 -15.64 -13.17
N ARG A 430 -12.42 -14.50 -13.33
CA ARG A 430 -13.86 -14.42 -13.60
C ARG A 430 -14.14 -13.55 -14.81
N PHE A 431 -15.13 -13.99 -15.59
CA PHE A 431 -15.63 -13.27 -16.74
C PHE A 431 -17.13 -13.51 -16.89
N ILE A 432 -17.79 -12.60 -17.60
CA ILE A 432 -19.21 -12.69 -17.94
C ILE A 432 -19.28 -13.28 -19.33
N GLU A 433 -19.93 -14.43 -19.47
CA GLU A 433 -19.90 -15.21 -20.70
C GLU A 433 -20.55 -14.47 -21.87
N GLU A 434 -21.62 -13.72 -21.60
CA GLU A 434 -22.39 -13.01 -22.61
C GLU A 434 -21.66 -11.81 -23.22
N THR A 435 -20.87 -11.11 -22.41
CA THR A 435 -20.16 -9.88 -22.82
C THR A 435 -18.66 -10.10 -23.00
N LEU A 436 -18.15 -11.27 -22.60
CA LEU A 436 -16.73 -11.62 -22.50
C LEU A 436 -15.92 -10.63 -21.64
N VAL A 437 -16.60 -9.86 -20.77
CA VAL A 437 -15.95 -8.92 -19.87
C VAL A 437 -15.30 -9.70 -18.75
N ILE A 438 -13.97 -9.61 -18.68
CA ILE A 438 -13.17 -10.13 -17.57
C ILE A 438 -13.19 -9.08 -16.48
N TYR A 439 -13.70 -9.45 -15.31
CA TYR A 439 -13.77 -8.56 -14.16
C TYR A 439 -12.81 -8.99 -13.04
N HIS A 440 -12.32 -10.23 -13.07
CA HIS A 440 -11.21 -10.69 -12.21
C HIS A 440 -10.15 -11.35 -13.12
N ASP A 441 -8.91 -10.85 -13.10
CA ASP A 441 -7.78 -11.49 -13.80
C ASP A 441 -6.56 -11.62 -12.88
N PRO A 442 -6.21 -12.84 -12.42
CA PRO A 442 -5.03 -13.07 -11.56
C PRO A 442 -3.70 -12.73 -12.22
N TYR A 443 -3.67 -12.52 -13.53
CA TYR A 443 -2.48 -12.00 -14.19
C TYR A 443 -2.26 -10.50 -13.92
N ILE A 444 -3.34 -9.75 -13.66
CA ILE A 444 -3.33 -8.30 -13.45
C ILE A 444 -3.53 -7.98 -11.96
N GLU A 445 -4.63 -8.45 -11.39
CA GLU A 445 -5.00 -8.30 -9.98
C GLU A 445 -4.43 -9.48 -9.18
N ASN A 446 -3.23 -9.31 -8.64
CA ASN A 446 -2.57 -10.32 -7.81
C ASN A 446 -1.78 -9.68 -6.66
N ILE A 447 -1.31 -10.51 -5.72
CA ILE A 447 -0.54 -10.05 -4.57
C ILE A 447 0.73 -9.33 -5.01
N TYR A 448 1.43 -9.80 -6.04
CA TYR A 448 2.64 -9.13 -6.52
C TYR A 448 2.37 -7.68 -6.92
N GLY A 449 1.41 -7.46 -7.83
CA GLY A 449 1.05 -6.12 -8.30
C GLY A 449 0.57 -5.22 -7.17
N ALA A 450 -0.30 -5.74 -6.30
CA ALA A 450 -0.82 -4.97 -5.18
C ALA A 450 0.30 -4.54 -4.21
N VAL A 451 1.18 -5.49 -3.84
CA VAL A 451 2.32 -5.22 -2.95
C VAL A 451 3.32 -4.26 -3.57
N GLN A 452 3.60 -4.35 -4.88
CA GLN A 452 4.47 -3.36 -5.53
C GLN A 452 3.87 -1.94 -5.46
N GLY A 453 2.56 -1.80 -5.71
CA GLY A 453 1.86 -0.52 -5.60
C GLY A 453 1.87 0.04 -4.16
N ILE A 454 1.57 -0.80 -3.16
CA ILE A 454 1.61 -0.40 -1.74
C ILE A 454 3.02 -0.01 -1.32
N ASN A 455 4.03 -0.82 -1.67
CA ASN A 455 5.42 -0.54 -1.32
C ASN A 455 5.90 0.76 -1.95
N LYS A 456 5.52 1.02 -3.20
CA LYS A 456 5.80 2.31 -3.86
C LYS A 456 5.11 3.46 -3.12
N ALA A 457 3.87 3.32 -2.69
CA ALA A 457 3.20 4.35 -1.91
C ALA A 457 3.89 4.61 -0.55
N ILE A 458 4.31 3.56 0.17
CA ILE A 458 5.06 3.70 1.43
C ILE A 458 6.35 4.50 1.20
N VAL A 459 7.06 4.14 0.14
CA VAL A 459 8.28 4.79 -0.33
C VAL A 459 8.03 6.26 -0.70
N ASP A 460 6.87 6.57 -1.27
CA ASP A 460 6.43 7.93 -1.64
C ASP A 460 5.81 8.69 -0.44
N GLY A 461 5.78 8.09 0.76
CA GLY A 461 5.42 8.74 2.02
C GLY A 461 4.10 8.29 2.66
N ALA A 462 3.42 7.28 2.12
CA ALA A 462 2.20 6.74 2.73
C ALA A 462 2.49 6.05 4.07
N ASN A 463 1.61 6.31 5.05
CA ASN A 463 1.59 5.63 6.33
C ASN A 463 0.66 4.40 6.25
N VAL A 464 1.25 3.24 5.94
CA VAL A 464 0.53 1.96 5.85
C VAL A 464 0.81 1.13 7.09
N TYR A 465 -0.25 0.67 7.76
CA TYR A 465 -0.15 -0.08 9.01
C TYR A 465 0.20 -1.56 8.78
N GLY A 466 -0.32 -2.12 7.69
CA GLY A 466 -0.21 -3.53 7.32
C GLY A 466 -1.04 -3.81 6.06
N ALA A 467 -1.19 -5.08 5.66
CA ALA A 467 -2.04 -5.47 4.55
C ALA A 467 -2.77 -6.78 4.87
N GLY A 468 -3.92 -6.98 4.26
CA GLY A 468 -4.72 -8.20 4.41
C GLY A 468 -4.82 -8.98 3.10
N ILE A 469 -4.96 -10.30 3.17
CA ILE A 469 -5.17 -11.16 2.00
C ILE A 469 -6.65 -11.49 1.83
N PHE A 470 -7.20 -11.20 0.65
CA PHE A 470 -8.53 -11.60 0.21
C PHE A 470 -8.42 -12.44 -1.08
N TRP A 471 -8.63 -13.75 -1.08
CA TRP A 471 -9.32 -14.60 -0.10
C TRP A 471 -8.43 -15.75 0.37
N TRP A 472 -8.37 -15.98 1.69
CA TRP A 472 -7.45 -16.92 2.33
C TRP A 472 -7.47 -18.36 1.79
N PRO A 473 -8.63 -19.02 1.59
CA PRO A 473 -8.67 -20.39 1.09
C PRO A 473 -8.05 -20.55 -0.31
N SER A 474 -8.20 -19.54 -1.18
CA SER A 474 -7.55 -19.51 -2.48
C SER A 474 -6.05 -19.33 -2.33
N PHE A 475 -5.61 -18.37 -1.50
CA PHE A 475 -4.20 -18.12 -1.22
C PHE A 475 -3.47 -19.34 -0.64
N MET A 476 -4.11 -20.11 0.24
CA MET A 476 -3.54 -21.34 0.80
C MET A 476 -3.72 -22.57 -0.09
N GLY A 477 -4.46 -22.46 -1.20
CA GLY A 477 -4.67 -23.55 -2.14
C GLY A 477 -5.65 -24.62 -1.66
N HIS A 478 -6.58 -24.27 -0.77
CA HIS A 478 -7.66 -25.15 -0.32
C HIS A 478 -8.69 -25.41 -1.43
N TYR A 479 -8.79 -24.48 -2.39
CA TYR A 479 -9.68 -24.59 -3.56
C TYR A 479 -8.89 -24.64 -4.88
N PRO A 480 -8.06 -25.68 -5.12
CA PRO A 480 -7.17 -25.73 -6.28
C PRO A 480 -7.89 -25.81 -7.63
N SER A 481 -9.19 -26.15 -7.63
CA SER A 481 -10.04 -26.13 -8.83
C SER A 481 -10.47 -24.72 -9.24
N LEU A 482 -10.56 -23.79 -8.28
CA LEU A 482 -10.88 -22.38 -8.52
C LEU A 482 -9.58 -21.60 -8.76
N TYR A 483 -8.61 -21.78 -7.86
CA TYR A 483 -7.33 -21.10 -7.91
C TYR A 483 -6.18 -22.10 -8.01
N PRO A 484 -5.67 -22.39 -9.22
CA PRO A 484 -4.68 -23.44 -9.41
C PRO A 484 -3.32 -23.11 -8.79
N LYS A 485 -2.53 -24.17 -8.56
CA LYS A 485 -1.17 -24.11 -8.00
C LYS A 485 -0.22 -23.14 -8.69
N SER A 486 -0.41 -22.90 -9.99
CA SER A 486 0.37 -21.94 -10.75
C SER A 486 0.15 -20.48 -10.32
N TYR A 487 -0.96 -20.17 -9.65
CA TYR A 487 -1.25 -18.84 -9.13
C TYR A 487 -1.00 -18.74 -7.62
N TYR A 488 -1.58 -19.61 -6.79
CA TYR A 488 -1.45 -19.44 -5.34
C TYR A 488 0.00 -19.55 -4.83
N LEU A 489 0.85 -20.39 -5.44
CA LEU A 489 2.27 -20.45 -5.04
C LEU A 489 3.03 -19.19 -5.43
N VAL A 490 2.65 -18.54 -6.53
CA VAL A 490 3.25 -17.28 -6.96
C VAL A 490 2.85 -16.18 -5.98
N ASP A 491 1.60 -16.14 -5.55
CA ASP A 491 1.12 -15.20 -4.54
C ASP A 491 1.78 -15.43 -3.18
N GLN A 492 1.87 -16.67 -2.69
CA GLN A 492 2.59 -17.00 -1.45
C GLN A 492 4.06 -16.57 -1.50
N SER A 493 4.73 -16.86 -2.62
CA SER A 493 6.12 -16.42 -2.82
C SER A 493 6.23 -14.89 -2.86
N SER A 494 5.27 -14.21 -3.48
CA SER A 494 5.28 -12.75 -3.61
C SER A 494 5.01 -12.08 -2.27
N TRP A 495 4.05 -12.60 -1.50
CA TRP A 495 3.74 -12.17 -0.14
C TRP A 495 4.99 -12.24 0.75
N ARG A 496 5.64 -13.41 0.81
CA ARG A 496 6.84 -13.60 1.63
C ARG A 496 8.00 -12.72 1.19
N LYS A 497 8.26 -12.67 -0.11
CA LYS A 497 9.43 -11.98 -0.66
C LYS A 497 9.31 -10.45 -0.60
N TYR A 498 8.12 -9.90 -0.87
CA TYR A 498 7.96 -8.47 -1.10
C TYR A 498 7.18 -7.74 -0.02
N TRP A 499 6.42 -8.43 0.84
CA TRP A 499 5.64 -7.81 1.90
C TRP A 499 6.14 -8.15 3.30
N VAL A 500 6.25 -9.45 3.60
CA VAL A 500 6.74 -9.92 4.89
C VAL A 500 8.25 -9.75 5.02
N ILE A 501 8.99 -9.96 3.92
CA ILE A 501 10.45 -9.83 3.79
C ILE A 501 11.17 -10.80 4.74
N GLU A 502 11.36 -12.04 4.25
CA GLU A 502 12.21 -13.07 4.85
C GLU A 502 13.67 -13.02 4.36
#